data_AF-A0A379SAB0-F1
#
_entry.id   AF-A0A379SAB0-F1
#
_cell.length_a   1.000
_cell.length_b   1.000
_cell.length_c   1.000
_cell.angle_alpha   90.00
_cell.angle_beta   90.00
_cell.angle_gamma   90.00
#
_symmetry.space_group_name_H-M   'P 1'
#
loop_
_entity.id
_entity.type
_entity.pdbx_description
1 polymer ?
#
loop_
_entity_poly.entity_id
_entity_poly.type
_entity_poly.pdbx_seq_one_letter_code
_entity_poly.pdbx_strand_id
1 'polypeptide(L)'
;MGTMYPANRANFVIRYNLSVADKTRTFQVCSGGVINGQIYNNTILLPPDTTSAHLILTEGATNDGAVELKLTNNILMGDGSGVTPVWDYNDSAITGDHNLYNNVPVMPSDSYALIDDPLLAKPGPENVLWRDYLPQPGSPAINAGIAVTGAPAHDALNQAIGTPPTIGALEPESSSRR
;
A
#
# COMPACT_ATOMS: atom_id res chain seq x y z
N MET A 1 -15.93 -21.35 -30.17
CA MET A 1 -16.48 -21.48 -28.81
C MET A 1 -15.71 -20.51 -27.94
N GLY A 2 -16.31 -19.37 -27.58
CA GLY A 2 -15.65 -18.37 -26.73
C GLY A 2 -15.68 -18.85 -25.29
N THR A 3 -14.52 -19.09 -24.71
CA THR A 3 -14.37 -19.36 -23.29
C THR A 3 -14.74 -18.10 -22.53
N MET A 4 -15.89 -18.14 -21.86
CA MET A 4 -16.34 -17.13 -20.93
C MET A 4 -15.36 -17.15 -19.75
N TYR A 5 -14.39 -16.24 -19.74
CA TYR A 5 -13.58 -15.99 -18.55
C TYR A 5 -14.54 -15.60 -17.41
N PRO A 6 -14.32 -16.08 -16.16
CA PRO A 6 -15.11 -15.62 -15.03
C PRO A 6 -15.03 -14.09 -14.98
N ALA A 7 -16.17 -13.43 -14.77
CA ALA A 7 -16.31 -11.97 -14.87
C ALA A 7 -15.15 -11.24 -14.18
N ASN A 8 -14.52 -10.32 -14.90
CA ASN A 8 -13.44 -9.48 -14.39
C ASN A 8 -13.81 -8.91 -13.01
N ARG A 9 -12.89 -8.99 -12.05
CA ARG A 9 -13.09 -8.42 -10.71
C ARG A 9 -13.04 -6.90 -10.85
N ALA A 10 -14.17 -6.21 -10.73
CA ALA A 10 -14.26 -4.78 -10.99
C ALA A 10 -14.64 -3.95 -9.76
N ASN A 11 -14.19 -2.68 -9.73
CA ASN A 11 -14.61 -1.65 -8.77
C ASN A 11 -14.41 -2.03 -7.29
N PHE A 12 -13.29 -2.69 -6.98
CA PHE A 12 -12.94 -3.02 -5.60
C PHE A 12 -12.03 -1.96 -4.98
N VAL A 13 -12.09 -1.88 -3.65
CA VAL A 13 -11.28 -0.95 -2.86
C VAL A 13 -10.63 -1.70 -1.70
N ILE A 14 -9.30 -1.59 -1.56
CA ILE A 14 -8.53 -2.05 -0.41
C ILE A 14 -7.92 -0.81 0.25
N ARG A 15 -8.43 -0.45 1.43
CA ARG A 15 -8.01 0.78 2.10
C ARG A 15 -7.96 0.69 3.62
N TYR A 16 -7.11 1.50 4.23
CA TYR A 16 -6.97 1.59 5.69
C TYR A 16 -6.73 0.22 6.34
N ASN A 17 -5.94 -0.64 5.68
CA ASN A 17 -5.49 -1.93 6.22
C ASN A 17 -4.06 -1.84 6.72
N LEU A 18 -3.76 -2.66 7.71
CA LEU A 18 -2.42 -2.95 8.19
C LEU A 18 -2.06 -4.39 7.79
N SER A 19 -1.02 -4.54 6.98
CA SER A 19 -0.41 -5.84 6.65
C SER A 19 0.98 -5.90 7.27
N VAL A 20 1.25 -6.98 8.01
CA VAL A 20 2.49 -7.15 8.78
C VAL A 20 3.08 -8.51 8.47
N ALA A 21 4.24 -8.50 7.81
CA ALA A 21 5.06 -9.66 7.49
C ALA A 21 4.32 -10.78 6.75
N ASP A 22 3.42 -10.42 5.83
CA ASP A 22 2.85 -11.39 4.89
C ASP A 22 3.96 -12.08 4.11
N LYS A 23 3.96 -13.41 4.06
CA LYS A 23 5.17 -14.18 3.70
C LYS A 23 5.64 -13.94 2.27
N THR A 24 4.91 -14.49 1.30
CA THR A 24 5.43 -14.59 -0.07
C THR A 24 5.05 -13.39 -0.93
N ARG A 25 3.85 -12.85 -0.72
CA ARG A 25 3.24 -11.82 -1.59
C ARG A 25 2.33 -10.92 -0.78
N THR A 26 2.29 -9.63 -1.10
CA THR A 26 1.30 -8.70 -0.52
C THR A 26 0.04 -8.68 -1.39
N PHE A 27 0.17 -8.33 -2.68
CA PHE A 27 -0.95 -8.33 -3.63
C PHE A 27 -0.71 -9.33 -4.75
N GLN A 28 -1.75 -10.11 -5.08
CA GLN A 28 -1.71 -11.04 -6.20
C GLN A 28 -2.91 -10.81 -7.12
N VAL A 29 -2.60 -10.48 -8.37
CA VAL A 29 -3.57 -10.48 -9.47
C VAL A 29 -3.51 -11.85 -10.14
N CYS A 30 -4.55 -12.65 -9.92
CA CYS A 30 -4.72 -13.96 -10.57
C CYS A 30 -5.27 -13.82 -12.00
N SER A 31 -5.28 -14.94 -12.73
CA SER A 31 -5.93 -15.01 -14.04
C SER A 31 -7.41 -14.60 -13.95
N GLY A 32 -7.84 -13.68 -14.83
CA GLY A 32 -9.19 -13.10 -14.84
C GLY A 32 -9.25 -11.57 -14.76
N GLY A 33 -8.11 -10.90 -14.61
CA GLY A 33 -8.01 -9.44 -14.66
C GLY A 33 -8.69 -8.72 -13.50
N VAL A 34 -8.41 -7.43 -13.38
CA VAL A 34 -9.00 -6.52 -12.39
C VAL A 34 -9.21 -5.17 -13.05
N ILE A 35 -10.42 -4.62 -12.97
CA ILE A 35 -10.72 -3.32 -13.62
C ILE A 35 -11.11 -2.31 -12.55
N ASN A 36 -10.60 -1.08 -12.66
CA ASN A 36 -10.86 0.01 -11.73
C ASN A 36 -10.65 -0.40 -10.25
N GLY A 37 -9.55 -1.10 -9.99
CA GLY A 37 -9.13 -1.45 -8.64
C GLY A 37 -8.42 -0.29 -7.96
N GLN A 38 -8.72 -0.05 -6.68
CA GLN A 38 -8.05 0.98 -5.89
C GLN A 38 -7.49 0.41 -4.61
N ILE A 39 -6.20 0.64 -4.38
CA ILE A 39 -5.49 0.27 -3.15
C ILE A 39 -4.91 1.54 -2.56
N TYR A 40 -5.47 2.04 -1.47
CA TYR A 40 -4.98 3.30 -0.91
C TYR A 40 -5.00 3.40 0.59
N ASN A 41 -4.13 4.25 1.14
CA ASN A 41 -4.04 4.47 2.57
C ASN A 41 -3.89 3.15 3.34
N ASN A 42 -3.08 2.22 2.86
CA ASN A 42 -2.69 1.02 3.62
C ASN A 42 -1.28 1.20 4.18
N THR A 43 -0.99 0.54 5.29
CA THR A 43 0.37 0.45 5.85
C THR A 43 0.82 -1.00 5.75
N ILE A 44 1.92 -1.23 5.04
CA ILE A 44 2.42 -2.56 4.68
C ILE A 44 3.86 -2.68 5.19
N LEU A 45 4.10 -3.62 6.10
CA LEU A 45 5.43 -4.03 6.52
C LEU A 45 5.75 -5.39 5.88
N LEU A 46 6.77 -5.44 5.04
CA LEU A 46 7.25 -6.66 4.41
C LEU A 46 8.01 -7.53 5.43
N PRO A 47 8.05 -8.86 5.24
CA PRO A 47 8.75 -9.76 6.15
C PRO A 47 10.28 -9.49 6.12
N PRO A 48 10.96 -9.61 7.26
CA PRO A 48 12.41 -9.44 7.34
C PRO A 48 13.15 -10.66 6.78
N ASP A 49 14.45 -10.48 6.46
CA ASP A 49 15.45 -11.53 6.23
C ASP A 49 14.95 -12.70 5.37
N THR A 50 14.39 -12.38 4.20
CA THR A 50 13.91 -13.41 3.29
C THR A 50 15.05 -13.93 2.39
N THR A 51 15.11 -15.25 2.21
CA THR A 51 16.04 -15.89 1.27
C THR A 51 15.59 -15.81 -0.19
N SER A 52 14.39 -15.29 -0.43
CA SER A 52 13.79 -15.07 -1.75
C SER A 52 13.08 -13.73 -1.75
N ALA A 53 13.03 -13.07 -2.91
CA ALA A 53 12.36 -11.79 -3.03
C ALA A 53 10.87 -11.91 -2.65
N HIS A 54 10.40 -11.03 -1.75
CA HIS A 54 8.97 -10.84 -1.53
C HIS A 54 8.37 -10.12 -2.74
N LEU A 55 7.23 -10.60 -3.24
CA LEU A 55 6.52 -9.94 -4.35
C LEU A 55 5.51 -8.96 -3.77
N ILE A 56 5.80 -7.66 -3.86
CA ILE A 56 4.89 -6.63 -3.34
C ILE A 56 3.57 -6.68 -4.12
N LEU A 57 3.68 -6.77 -5.44
CA LEU A 57 2.58 -7.09 -6.33
C LEU A 57 3.08 -8.07 -7.39
N THR A 58 2.30 -9.10 -7.67
CA THR A 58 2.55 -10.01 -8.79
C THR A 58 1.31 -10.18 -9.67
N GLU A 59 1.54 -10.33 -10.97
CA GLU A 59 0.51 -10.51 -11.99
C GLU A 59 0.72 -11.84 -12.73
N GLY A 60 -0.28 -12.72 -12.69
CA GLY A 60 -0.20 -14.11 -13.22
C GLY A 60 -0.14 -14.29 -14.74
N ALA A 61 0.20 -13.25 -15.50
CA ALA A 61 0.49 -13.27 -16.95
C ALA A 61 -0.72 -13.23 -17.91
N THR A 62 -1.42 -12.10 -17.98
CA THR A 62 -2.04 -11.65 -19.24
C THR A 62 -1.92 -10.13 -19.37
N ASN A 63 -0.97 -9.67 -20.19
CA ASN A 63 -0.94 -8.30 -20.71
C ASN A 63 -2.02 -8.16 -21.81
N ASP A 64 -3.27 -8.36 -21.44
CA ASP A 64 -4.44 -8.24 -22.30
C ASP A 64 -5.16 -6.89 -22.11
N GLY A 65 -4.59 -6.00 -21.30
CA GLY A 65 -5.20 -4.73 -20.92
C GLY A 65 -6.42 -4.89 -20.00
N ALA A 66 -6.59 -6.06 -19.37
CA ALA A 66 -7.67 -6.32 -18.42
C ALA A 66 -7.29 -5.99 -16.97
N VAL A 67 -6.15 -5.32 -16.74
CA VAL A 67 -5.68 -4.90 -15.41
C VAL A 67 -5.58 -3.38 -15.31
N GLU A 68 -6.47 -2.77 -14.54
CA GLU A 68 -6.42 -1.36 -14.13
C GLU A 68 -6.43 -1.29 -12.61
N LEU A 69 -5.30 -0.86 -12.03
CA LEU A 69 -5.10 -0.84 -10.59
C LEU A 69 -4.28 0.37 -10.18
N LYS A 70 -4.80 1.18 -9.26
CA LYS A 70 -4.10 2.34 -8.73
C LYS A 70 -3.73 2.13 -7.26
N LEU A 71 -2.45 2.34 -6.93
CA LEU A 71 -1.90 2.35 -5.58
C LEU A 71 -1.64 3.80 -5.16
N THR A 72 -2.34 4.30 -4.14
CA THR A 72 -2.23 5.72 -3.72
C THR A 72 -2.09 5.89 -2.22
N ASN A 73 -1.27 6.82 -1.73
CA ASN A 73 -1.13 7.10 -0.29
C ASN A 73 -0.79 5.86 0.56
N ASN A 74 -0.14 4.83 0.04
CA ASN A 74 0.26 3.67 0.87
C ASN A 74 1.63 3.90 1.50
N ILE A 75 1.85 3.36 2.69
CA ILE A 75 3.19 3.17 3.26
C ILE A 75 3.63 1.74 2.95
N LEU A 76 4.80 1.59 2.32
CA LEU A 76 5.46 0.31 2.12
C LEU A 76 6.83 0.33 2.81
N MET A 77 7.04 -0.59 3.74
CA MET A 77 8.27 -0.68 4.54
C MET A 77 8.90 -2.06 4.42
N GLY A 78 10.22 -2.07 4.28
CA GLY A 78 11.08 -3.21 4.56
C GLY A 78 12.01 -2.86 5.72
N ASP A 79 12.65 -3.87 6.30
CA ASP A 79 13.71 -3.67 7.31
C ASP A 79 15.10 -3.42 6.66
N GLY A 80 15.17 -3.48 5.32
CA GLY A 80 16.41 -3.32 4.55
C GLY A 80 17.34 -4.54 4.59
N SER A 81 16.89 -5.65 5.18
CA SER A 81 17.64 -6.91 5.22
C SER A 81 17.17 -7.89 4.14
N GLY A 82 17.94 -8.96 3.94
CA GLY A 82 17.58 -10.04 3.00
C GLY A 82 17.60 -9.61 1.52
N VAL A 83 16.77 -10.30 0.72
CA VAL A 83 16.64 -10.05 -0.72
C VAL A 83 15.69 -8.89 -0.98
N THR A 84 16.09 -7.96 -1.84
CA THR A 84 15.26 -6.81 -2.26
C THR A 84 13.89 -7.29 -2.77
N PRO A 85 12.78 -6.75 -2.23
CA PRO A 85 11.43 -7.01 -2.72
C PRO A 85 11.24 -6.58 -4.18
N VAL A 86 10.22 -7.12 -4.85
CA VAL A 86 10.02 -6.92 -6.29
C VAL A 86 8.58 -6.51 -6.61
N TRP A 87 8.45 -5.60 -7.57
CA TRP A 87 7.24 -5.33 -8.34
C TRP A 87 7.24 -6.23 -9.58
N ASP A 88 6.40 -7.27 -9.59
CA ASP A 88 6.41 -8.36 -10.60
C ASP A 88 5.14 -8.31 -11.47
N TYR A 89 5.05 -7.27 -12.31
CA TYR A 89 3.91 -7.07 -13.20
C TYR A 89 4.36 -6.47 -14.53
N ASN A 90 3.54 -6.63 -15.57
CA ASN A 90 3.86 -6.15 -16.91
C ASN A 90 2.84 -5.13 -17.45
N ASP A 91 1.66 -5.02 -16.83
CA ASP A 91 0.63 -4.07 -17.26
C ASP A 91 0.94 -2.62 -16.82
N SER A 92 1.01 -1.71 -17.79
CA SER A 92 1.26 -0.28 -17.56
C SER A 92 0.10 0.45 -16.86
N ALA A 93 -1.10 -0.13 -16.83
CA ALA A 93 -2.24 0.41 -16.11
C ALA A 93 -2.23 0.06 -14.61
N ILE A 94 -1.20 -0.64 -14.13
CA ILE A 94 -0.85 -0.70 -12.70
C ILE A 94 0.02 0.50 -12.37
N THR A 95 -0.52 1.43 -11.59
CA THR A 95 0.11 2.73 -11.32
C THR A 95 0.22 3.05 -9.83
N GLY A 96 1.28 3.78 -9.48
CA GLY A 96 1.52 4.35 -8.16
C GLY A 96 1.37 5.87 -8.18
N ASP A 97 0.96 6.47 -7.05
CA ASP A 97 0.80 7.91 -6.89
C ASP A 97 0.85 8.30 -5.40
N HIS A 98 1.80 9.16 -4.99
CA HIS A 98 1.93 9.66 -3.61
C HIS A 98 2.06 8.55 -2.55
N ASN A 99 2.79 7.46 -2.85
CA ASN A 99 3.12 6.45 -1.85
C ASN A 99 4.42 6.79 -1.12
N LEU A 100 4.58 6.28 0.09
CA LEU A 100 5.82 6.37 0.87
C LEU A 100 6.51 5.00 0.88
N TYR A 101 7.80 5.00 0.53
CA TYR A 101 8.64 3.83 0.39
C TYR A 101 9.81 3.93 1.38
N ASN A 102 9.91 2.97 2.30
CA ASN A 102 11.05 2.84 3.21
C ASN A 102 11.73 1.48 3.01
N ASN A 103 12.98 1.46 2.56
CA ASN A 103 13.75 0.24 2.27
C ASN A 103 13.05 -0.76 1.33
N VAL A 104 12.28 -0.25 0.37
CA VAL A 104 11.61 -1.02 -0.68
C VAL A 104 11.76 -0.29 -2.02
N PRO A 105 11.71 -0.98 -3.17
CA PRO A 105 11.75 -0.31 -4.45
C PRO A 105 10.54 0.60 -4.66
N VAL A 106 10.80 1.80 -5.19
CA VAL A 106 9.74 2.72 -5.63
C VAL A 106 9.06 2.15 -6.88
N MET A 107 7.74 2.30 -6.97
CA MET A 107 7.02 1.94 -8.19
C MET A 107 7.41 2.90 -9.31
N PRO A 108 7.84 2.42 -10.51
CA PRO A 108 8.34 3.32 -11.55
C PRO A 108 7.36 4.39 -12.03
N SER A 109 6.06 4.18 -11.87
CA SER A 109 5.01 5.12 -12.24
C SER A 109 4.74 6.22 -11.20
N ASP A 110 5.22 6.07 -9.96
CA ASP A 110 4.95 7.02 -8.88
C ASP A 110 5.91 8.22 -8.93
N SER A 111 5.49 9.27 -9.64
CA SER A 111 6.27 10.51 -9.77
C SER A 111 6.24 11.39 -8.53
N TYR A 112 5.41 11.05 -7.54
CA TYR A 112 5.23 11.78 -6.27
C TYR A 112 5.65 10.93 -5.07
N ALA A 113 6.45 9.88 -5.31
CA ALA A 113 6.95 8.99 -4.29
C ALA A 113 7.72 9.75 -3.20
N LEU A 114 7.42 9.45 -1.94
CA LEU A 114 8.26 9.82 -0.81
C LEU A 114 9.16 8.65 -0.46
N ILE A 115 10.45 8.92 -0.27
CA ILE A 115 11.45 7.92 0.10
C ILE A 115 12.07 8.36 1.42
N ASP A 116 11.48 7.90 2.53
CA ASP A 116 11.88 8.32 3.87
C ASP A 116 11.40 7.33 4.93
N ASP A 117 11.90 7.44 6.17
CA ASP A 117 11.36 6.73 7.32
C ASP A 117 9.98 7.32 7.69
N PRO A 118 8.89 6.53 7.70
CA PRO A 118 7.57 7.04 8.07
C PRO A 118 7.45 7.43 9.55
N LEU A 119 8.48 7.21 10.38
CA LEU A 119 8.49 7.56 11.81
C LEU A 119 7.24 7.04 12.54
N LEU A 120 6.95 5.76 12.36
CA LEU A 120 5.85 5.10 13.06
C LEU A 120 6.26 4.76 14.50
N ALA A 121 5.28 4.65 15.41
CA ALA A 121 5.52 4.48 16.85
C ALA A 121 6.48 3.34 17.20
N LYS A 122 6.22 2.14 16.66
CA LYS A 122 6.96 0.92 16.92
C LYS A 122 6.73 -0.13 15.81
N PRO A 123 7.03 0.18 14.53
CA PRO A 123 6.81 -0.76 13.45
C PRO A 123 7.68 -2.02 13.64
N GLY A 124 7.15 -3.19 13.31
CA GLY A 124 7.92 -4.44 13.38
C GLY A 124 7.06 -5.69 13.21
N PRO A 125 7.65 -6.82 12.79
CA PRO A 125 6.90 -8.05 12.48
C PRO A 125 6.18 -8.64 13.70
N GLU A 126 6.69 -8.40 14.91
CA GLU A 126 6.09 -8.84 16.18
C GLU A 126 5.09 -7.81 16.75
N ASN A 127 5.02 -6.61 16.17
CA ASN A 127 4.12 -5.55 16.57
C ASN A 127 2.96 -5.54 15.58
N VAL A 128 1.77 -5.96 16.02
CA VAL A 128 0.58 -6.13 15.16
C VAL A 128 -0.60 -5.26 15.61
N LEU A 129 -0.41 -4.41 16.61
CA LEU A 129 -1.46 -3.50 17.06
C LEU A 129 -1.44 -2.24 16.22
N TRP A 130 -2.62 -1.69 15.91
CA TRP A 130 -2.73 -0.42 15.19
C TRP A 130 -1.87 0.70 15.78
N ARG A 131 -1.79 0.79 17.12
CA ARG A 131 -1.02 1.85 17.78
C ARG A 131 0.49 1.75 17.54
N ASP A 132 1.00 0.58 17.19
CA ASP A 132 2.42 0.39 16.85
C ASP A 132 2.77 1.05 15.50
N TYR A 133 1.76 1.31 14.66
CA TYR A 133 1.92 1.92 13.34
C TYR A 133 1.37 3.36 13.28
N LEU A 134 1.12 3.99 14.44
CA LEU A 134 0.73 5.39 14.48
C LEU A 134 1.88 6.29 14.04
N PRO A 135 1.68 7.18 13.04
CA PRO A 135 2.67 8.20 12.69
C PRO A 135 2.98 9.08 13.90
N GLN A 136 4.27 9.25 14.19
CA GLN A 136 4.74 10.11 15.27
C GLN A 136 4.88 11.56 14.80
N PRO A 137 4.92 12.53 15.74
CA PRO A 137 5.20 13.93 15.40
C PRO A 137 6.47 14.05 14.56
N GLY A 138 6.37 14.75 13.42
CA GLY A 138 7.46 14.91 12.47
C GLY A 138 7.52 13.84 11.38
N SER A 139 6.63 12.83 11.40
CA SER A 139 6.50 11.85 10.32
C SER A 139 6.31 12.54 8.96
N PRO A 140 7.08 12.16 7.92
CA PRO A 140 6.93 12.70 6.58
C PRO A 140 5.63 12.25 5.91
N ALA A 141 4.92 11.26 6.47
CA ALA A 141 3.63 10.82 5.97
C ALA A 141 2.49 11.81 6.27
N ILE A 142 2.62 12.60 7.35
CA ILE A 142 1.56 13.47 7.85
C ILE A 142 1.27 14.58 6.84
N ASN A 143 0.01 14.70 6.44
CA ASN A 143 -0.47 15.69 5.45
C ASN A 143 0.24 15.64 4.08
N ALA A 144 0.81 14.50 3.70
CA ALA A 144 1.62 14.38 2.47
C ALA A 144 0.91 13.61 1.34
N GLY A 145 -0.26 13.03 1.60
CA GLY A 145 -1.03 12.30 0.62
C GLY A 145 -1.88 13.19 -0.28
N ILE A 146 -2.61 12.56 -1.20
CA ILE A 146 -3.57 13.21 -2.09
C ILE A 146 -4.99 12.74 -1.81
N ALA A 147 -5.98 13.63 -1.97
CA ALA A 147 -7.39 13.24 -1.79
C ALA A 147 -7.79 12.15 -2.81
N VAL A 148 -8.35 11.05 -2.31
CA VAL A 148 -8.91 9.97 -3.14
C VAL A 148 -10.44 10.10 -3.19
N THR A 149 -11.02 10.14 -4.39
CA THR A 149 -12.47 10.29 -4.56
C THR A 149 -13.21 9.10 -3.93
N GLY A 150 -14.19 9.39 -3.07
CA GLY A 150 -14.96 8.34 -2.37
C GLY A 150 -14.24 7.73 -1.16
N ALA A 151 -13.09 8.29 -0.74
CA ALA A 151 -12.47 7.97 0.53
C ALA A 151 -13.42 8.28 1.71
N PRO A 152 -13.37 7.49 2.80
CA PRO A 152 -14.18 7.74 3.99
C PRO A 152 -13.64 8.98 4.74
N ALA A 153 -14.46 9.53 5.64
CA ALA A 153 -14.06 10.68 6.46
C ALA A 153 -13.12 10.31 7.63
N HIS A 154 -12.93 9.01 7.91
CA HIS A 154 -12.12 8.53 9.03
C HIS A 154 -11.21 7.35 8.66
N ASP A 155 -10.10 7.21 9.39
CA ASP A 155 -9.12 6.12 9.26
C ASP A 155 -9.54 4.82 9.98
N ALA A 156 -8.63 3.85 10.06
CA ALA A 156 -8.87 2.55 10.72
C ALA A 156 -9.12 2.64 12.24
N LEU A 157 -8.70 3.72 12.90
CA LEU A 157 -8.93 4.00 14.32
C LEU A 157 -10.04 5.04 14.54
N ASN A 158 -10.83 5.33 13.50
CA ASN A 158 -11.91 6.31 13.52
C ASN A 158 -11.45 7.74 13.85
N GLN A 159 -10.22 8.09 13.46
CA GLN A 159 -9.71 9.47 13.47
C GLN A 159 -10.09 10.18 12.17
N ALA A 160 -10.41 11.47 12.25
CA ALA A 160 -10.78 12.25 11.08
C ALA A 160 -9.59 12.41 10.13
N ILE A 161 -9.81 12.17 8.84
CA ILE A 161 -8.78 12.29 7.80
C ILE A 161 -8.33 13.74 7.62
N GLY A 162 -7.01 13.93 7.52
CA GLY A 162 -6.38 15.22 7.28
C GLY A 162 -6.68 15.79 5.89
N THR A 163 -6.40 17.08 5.71
CA THR A 163 -6.46 17.74 4.39
C THR A 163 -5.19 18.55 4.15
N PRO A 164 -4.21 18.03 3.38
CA PRO A 164 -4.18 16.73 2.69
C PRO A 164 -4.19 15.52 3.66
N PRO A 165 -4.61 14.32 3.21
CA PRO A 165 -4.62 13.13 4.07
C PRO A 165 -3.19 12.71 4.45
N THR A 166 -3.05 12.04 5.59
CA THR A 166 -1.80 11.34 5.94
C THR A 166 -1.62 10.10 5.04
N ILE A 167 -0.40 9.84 4.55
CA ILE A 167 -0.07 8.62 3.82
C ILE A 167 -0.09 7.44 4.80
N GLY A 168 -0.67 6.32 4.40
CA GLY A 168 -0.80 5.12 5.22
C GLY A 168 -2.18 4.98 5.87
N ALA A 169 -2.30 3.96 6.72
CA ALA A 169 -3.59 3.52 7.28
C ALA A 169 -4.10 4.31 8.49
N LEU A 170 -3.27 5.17 9.06
CA LEU A 170 -3.61 5.89 10.29
C LEU A 170 -3.22 7.36 10.18
N GLU A 171 -4.11 8.21 10.66
CA GLU A 171 -3.82 9.59 10.99
C GLU A 171 -3.01 9.65 12.31
N PRO A 172 -2.21 10.72 12.53
CA PRO A 172 -1.52 10.91 13.80
C PRO A 172 -2.52 11.20 14.92
N GLU A 173 -2.20 10.80 16.16
CA GLU A 173 -3.10 11.06 17.30
C GLU A 173 -3.45 12.56 17.39
N SER A 174 -4.76 12.84 17.46
CA SER A 174 -5.25 14.20 17.63
C SER A 174 -4.70 14.79 18.93
N SER A 175 -4.15 16.00 18.85
CA SER A 175 -3.47 16.68 19.96
C SER A 175 -4.42 17.09 21.11
N SER A 176 -5.65 16.58 21.16
CA SER A 176 -6.73 17.02 22.06
C SER A 176 -7.05 16.06 23.21
N ARG A 177 -6.10 15.22 23.66
CA ARG A 177 -6.22 14.50 24.94
C ARG A 177 -4.96 14.67 25.78
N ARG A 178 -4.88 15.80 26.48
CA ARG A 178 -4.18 15.91 27.76
C ARG A 178 -5.20 16.27 28.83
#